data_AF-A0A5B9EHM3-F1
#
_entry.id   AF-A0A5B9EHM3-F1
#
_cell.length_a   1.000
_cell.length_b   1.000
_cell.length_c   1.000
_cell.angle_alpha   90.00
_cell.angle_beta   90.00
_cell.angle_gamma   90.00
#
_symmetry.space_group_name_H-M   'P 1'
#
loop_
_entity.id
_entity.type
_entity.pdbx_description
1 polymer ?
#
loop_
_entity_poly.entity_id
_entity_poly.type
_entity_poly.pdbx_seq_one_letter_code
_entity_poly.pdbx_strand_id
1 'polypeptide(L)'
;MQTHSPALLSECGSSYRRRFSLWILLTLFALAAGQLAYAADTIKVPMTNDGWTVTAGTVDFVEYMGRPAISLKAGNFAKHIPTGAAVLKSVNFHNGTIEYDVIASGGMGAGFVFRRSDKDNYEMFYLRPRPKCEDAPDCIQYAPETKGALLWDVFPQYQGPAPLQQEGWNQSCEARGRAVP
;
A
#
# COMPACT_ATOMS: atom_id res chain seq x y z
N MET A 1 -13.77 -58.69 -36.63
CA MET A 1 -14.06 -57.33 -36.14
C MET A 1 -12.97 -56.42 -36.71
N GLN A 2 -13.07 -55.96 -37.97
CA GLN A 2 -13.85 -54.78 -38.39
C GLN A 2 -13.53 -53.57 -37.49
N THR A 3 -12.89 -52.48 -37.91
CA THR A 3 -12.64 -51.94 -39.25
C THR A 3 -11.61 -50.80 -39.22
N HIS A 4 -10.75 -50.78 -40.24
CA HIS A 4 -10.27 -49.65 -41.04
C HIS A 4 -9.77 -48.34 -40.39
N SER A 5 -8.53 -47.99 -40.74
CA SER A 5 -8.11 -46.61 -40.94
C SER A 5 -7.33 -46.53 -42.25
N PRO A 6 -7.84 -45.84 -43.29
CA PRO A 6 -7.02 -45.48 -44.44
C PRO A 6 -6.47 -44.07 -44.26
N ALA A 7 -5.20 -43.96 -44.61
CA ALA A 7 -4.47 -42.73 -44.73
C ALA A 7 -5.01 -41.84 -45.86
N LEU A 8 -4.90 -40.54 -45.61
CA LEU A 8 -4.52 -39.46 -46.52
C LEU A 8 -5.34 -39.27 -47.81
N LEU A 9 -6.21 -38.27 -47.66
CA LEU A 9 -6.82 -37.43 -48.68
C LEU A 9 -5.77 -36.85 -49.64
N SER A 10 -6.07 -36.97 -50.93
CA SER A 10 -5.64 -36.05 -51.97
C SER A 10 -6.88 -35.73 -52.77
N GLU A 11 -7.56 -34.61 -52.51
CA GLU A 11 -8.30 -33.88 -53.56
C GLU A 11 -8.38 -32.38 -53.24
N CYS A 12 -8.21 -31.63 -54.33
CA CYS A 12 -8.22 -30.20 -54.51
C CYS A 12 -9.66 -29.65 -54.47
N GLY A 13 -9.89 -28.44 -53.94
CA GLY A 13 -11.23 -27.85 -54.01
C GLY A 13 -11.40 -26.49 -53.36
N SER A 14 -11.22 -25.45 -54.18
CA SER A 14 -11.60 -24.05 -53.93
C SER A 14 -13.07 -23.88 -53.53
N SER A 15 -13.36 -23.07 -52.51
CA SER A 15 -14.53 -22.18 -52.51
C SER A 15 -14.44 -21.16 -51.36
N TYR A 16 -13.97 -19.97 -51.72
CA TYR A 16 -14.06 -18.77 -50.91
C TYR A 16 -15.53 -18.35 -50.76
N ARG A 17 -16.14 -18.58 -49.58
CA ARG A 17 -17.47 -18.04 -49.22
C ARG A 17 -17.45 -17.41 -47.83
N ARG A 18 -17.35 -16.07 -47.85
CA ARG A 18 -17.99 -15.09 -46.97
C ARG A 18 -18.31 -15.59 -45.53
N ARG A 19 -17.36 -15.46 -44.63
CA ARG A 19 -17.60 -15.36 -43.17
C ARG A 19 -16.70 -14.30 -42.53
N PHE A 20 -16.61 -13.12 -43.16
CA PHE A 20 -15.76 -12.01 -42.70
C PHE A 20 -16.50 -10.95 -41.87
N SER A 21 -17.70 -11.24 -41.35
CA SER A 21 -18.53 -10.23 -40.65
C SER A 21 -18.84 -10.52 -39.18
N LEU A 22 -18.20 -11.52 -38.56
CA LEU A 22 -18.37 -11.81 -37.12
C LEU A 22 -17.10 -11.62 -36.27
N TRP A 23 -15.95 -11.39 -36.90
CA TRP A 23 -14.68 -11.16 -36.17
C TRP A 23 -14.38 -9.67 -35.91
N ILE A 24 -14.99 -8.75 -36.66
CA ILE A 24 -14.73 -7.30 -36.52
C ILE A 24 -15.51 -6.69 -35.33
N LEU A 25 -16.66 -7.26 -34.96
CA LEU A 25 -17.44 -6.82 -33.80
C LEU A 25 -16.83 -7.28 -32.46
N LEU A 26 -16.07 -8.37 -32.45
CA LEU A 26 -15.40 -8.87 -31.24
C LEU A 26 -14.09 -8.11 -30.92
N THR A 27 -13.43 -7.54 -31.93
CA THR A 27 -12.24 -6.68 -31.73
C THR A 27 -12.61 -5.27 -31.26
N LEU A 28 -13.79 -4.75 -31.62
CA LEU A 28 -14.26 -3.43 -31.17
C LEU A 28 -14.72 -3.42 -29.70
N PHE A 29 -15.13 -4.56 -29.14
CA PHE A 29 -15.50 -4.66 -27.72
C PHE A 29 -14.28 -4.78 -26.78
N ALA A 30 -13.12 -5.21 -27.29
CA ALA A 30 -11.90 -5.35 -26.50
C ALA A 30 -11.14 -4.02 -26.29
N LEU A 31 -11.39 -2.98 -27.10
CA LEU A 31 -10.71 -1.67 -26.96
C LEU A 31 -11.38 -0.72 -25.97
N ALA A 32 -12.63 -0.97 -25.55
CA ALA A 32 -13.37 -0.05 -24.67
C ALA A 32 -13.19 -0.31 -23.17
N ALA A 33 -12.52 -1.41 -22.78
CA ALA A 33 -12.32 -1.77 -21.38
C ALA A 33 -10.99 -1.25 -20.78
N GLY A 34 -10.30 -0.34 -21.47
CA GLY A 34 -9.24 0.46 -20.87
C GLY A 34 -9.85 1.47 -19.92
N GLN A 35 -10.13 1.07 -18.67
CA GLN A 35 -10.51 2.00 -17.62
C GLN A 35 -9.39 3.04 -17.48
N LEU A 36 -9.67 4.27 -17.93
CA LEU A 36 -8.86 5.44 -17.59
C LEU A 36 -8.93 5.58 -16.06
N ALA A 37 -7.92 5.06 -15.36
CA ALA A 37 -7.68 5.41 -13.97
C ALA A 37 -7.31 6.89 -13.97
N TYR A 38 -8.27 7.75 -13.62
CA TYR A 38 -7.98 9.15 -13.33
C TYR A 38 -7.00 9.17 -12.16
N ALA A 39 -5.78 9.62 -12.41
CA ALA A 39 -4.86 9.95 -11.33
C ALA A 39 -5.52 11.05 -10.49
N ALA A 40 -5.82 10.75 -9.24
CA ALA A 40 -6.30 11.76 -8.31
C ALA A 40 -5.20 12.82 -8.12
N ASP A 41 -5.62 14.08 -7.95
CA ASP A 41 -4.67 15.18 -7.70
C ASP A 41 -3.84 14.90 -6.45
N THR A 42 -2.54 15.16 -6.54
CA THR A 42 -1.63 15.04 -5.39
C THR A 42 -1.97 16.12 -4.36
N ILE A 43 -2.39 15.69 -3.17
CA ILE A 43 -2.53 16.59 -2.02
C ILE A 43 -1.19 16.67 -1.27
N LYS A 44 -0.72 17.88 -1.02
CA LYS A 44 0.41 18.11 -0.12
C LYS A 44 -0.13 18.35 1.28
N VAL A 45 0.32 17.55 2.25
CA VAL A 45 -0.13 17.62 3.63
C VAL A 45 0.91 18.37 4.48
N PRO A 46 0.62 19.59 4.95
CA PRO A 46 1.51 20.29 5.86
C PRO A 46 1.66 19.54 7.19
N MET A 47 2.87 19.49 7.71
CA MET A 47 3.18 18.91 9.03
C MET A 47 2.98 19.94 10.15
N THR A 48 1.82 20.61 10.15
CA THR A 48 1.44 21.67 11.11
C THR A 48 0.15 21.32 11.85
N ASN A 49 -0.05 21.86 13.05
CA ASN A 49 -1.18 21.50 13.93
C ASN A 49 -2.58 21.74 13.32
N ASP A 50 -2.71 22.72 12.40
CA ASP A 50 -3.98 23.05 11.76
C ASP A 50 -4.54 21.86 10.96
N GLY A 51 -3.68 21.08 10.31
CA GLY A 51 -4.06 19.95 9.46
C GLY A 51 -4.37 18.66 10.22
N TRP A 52 -3.99 18.54 11.50
CA TRP A 52 -3.97 17.26 12.21
C TRP A 52 -4.74 17.31 13.53
N THR A 53 -5.40 16.21 13.86
CA THR A 53 -6.03 15.99 15.16
C THR A 53 -5.20 14.99 15.94
N VAL A 54 -4.67 15.38 17.10
CA VAL A 54 -3.97 14.46 18.00
C VAL A 54 -5.00 13.52 18.64
N THR A 55 -4.82 12.21 18.46
CA THR A 55 -5.77 11.20 18.92
C THR A 55 -5.25 10.35 20.07
N ALA A 56 -3.94 10.30 20.27
CA ALA A 56 -3.33 9.60 21.40
C ALA A 56 -1.92 10.15 21.69
N GLY A 57 -1.48 9.97 22.93
CA GLY A 57 -0.12 10.26 23.37
C GLY A 57 0.27 11.73 23.22
N THR A 58 1.57 11.97 23.12
CA THR A 58 2.15 13.31 22.90
C THR A 58 2.63 13.41 21.46
N VAL A 59 2.21 14.50 20.80
CA VAL A 59 2.57 14.83 19.43
C VAL A 59 3.02 16.28 19.39
N ASP A 60 4.27 16.51 18.96
CA ASP A 60 4.80 17.85 18.78
C ASP A 60 4.88 18.19 17.30
N PHE A 61 4.51 19.42 16.94
CA PHE A 61 4.73 19.98 15.61
C PHE A 61 5.98 20.86 15.70
N VAL A 62 7.05 20.44 15.03
CA VAL A 62 8.40 21.02 15.20
C VAL A 62 9.06 21.28 13.86
N GLU A 63 10.05 22.16 13.86
CA GLU A 63 11.05 22.18 12.79
C GLU A 63 12.20 21.24 13.19
N TYR A 64 12.50 20.26 12.34
CA TYR A 64 13.57 19.30 12.57
C TYR A 64 14.44 19.13 11.32
N MET A 65 15.75 19.33 11.47
CA MET A 65 16.72 19.32 10.36
C MET A 65 16.27 20.18 9.16
N GLY A 66 15.73 21.37 9.44
CA GLY A 66 15.30 22.35 8.43
C GLY A 66 13.98 22.02 7.73
N ARG A 67 13.15 21.12 8.29
CA ARG A 67 11.84 20.75 7.73
C ARG A 67 10.74 20.76 8.80
N PRO A 68 9.53 21.24 8.50
CA PRO A 68 8.36 21.01 9.36
C PRO A 68 8.10 19.51 9.50
N ALA A 69 7.93 19.03 10.73
CA ALA A 69 7.80 17.62 11.06
C ALA A 69 6.83 17.40 12.22
N ILE A 70 6.21 16.22 12.25
CA ILE A 70 5.45 15.73 13.39
C ILE A 70 6.32 14.77 14.18
N SER A 71 6.61 15.10 15.44
CA SER A 71 7.31 14.22 16.38
C SER A 71 6.29 13.43 17.19
N LEU A 72 6.14 12.15 16.86
CA LEU A 72 5.34 11.20 17.63
C LEU A 72 6.16 10.69 18.82
N LYS A 73 5.80 11.05 20.06
CA LYS A 73 6.55 10.58 21.22
C LYS A 73 6.24 9.12 21.51
N ALA A 74 7.30 8.37 21.84
CA ALA A 74 7.16 6.99 22.29
C ALA A 74 6.27 6.93 23.55
N GLY A 75 5.35 5.98 23.57
CA GLY A 75 4.54 5.68 24.74
C GLY A 75 5.33 4.95 25.84
N ASN A 76 4.64 4.56 26.89
CA ASN A 76 5.13 3.66 27.91
C ASN A 76 4.03 2.67 28.28
N PHE A 77 4.13 1.46 27.74
CA PHE A 77 3.13 0.40 27.94
C PHE A 77 2.94 0.06 29.43
N ALA A 78 4.04 -0.09 30.20
CA ALA A 78 3.98 -0.41 31.62
C ALA A 78 3.24 0.66 32.45
N LYS A 79 3.23 1.91 31.97
CA LYS A 79 2.53 3.04 32.60
C LYS A 79 1.20 3.38 31.93
N HIS A 80 0.72 2.57 30.99
CA HIS A 80 -0.50 2.83 30.21
C HIS A 80 -0.46 4.19 29.47
N ILE A 81 0.73 4.65 29.08
CA ILE A 81 0.91 5.86 28.28
C ILE A 81 0.95 5.45 26.81
N PRO A 82 -0.01 5.87 25.98
CA PRO A 82 -0.03 5.53 24.57
C PRO A 82 1.08 6.27 23.80
N THR A 83 1.53 5.67 22.70
CA THR A 83 2.39 6.33 21.71
C THR A 83 1.63 7.48 21.04
N GLY A 84 2.35 8.55 20.68
CA GLY A 84 1.81 9.68 19.93
C GLY A 84 1.16 9.23 18.62
N ALA A 85 -0.06 9.70 18.38
CA ALA A 85 -0.80 9.45 17.15
C ALA A 85 -1.61 10.68 16.75
N ALA A 86 -1.67 10.96 15.45
CA ALA A 86 -2.48 12.03 14.90
C ALA A 86 -3.17 11.59 13.60
N VAL A 87 -4.36 12.14 13.34
CA VAL A 87 -5.16 11.86 12.15
C VAL A 87 -5.33 13.15 11.34
N LEU A 88 -5.08 13.04 10.04
CA LEU A 88 -5.25 14.13 9.08
C LEU A 88 -6.73 14.55 9.01
N LYS A 89 -7.00 15.85 9.14
CA LYS A 89 -8.35 16.42 9.07
C LYS A 89 -8.83 16.50 7.62
N SER A 90 -10.15 16.39 7.45
CA SER A 90 -10.84 16.70 6.19
C SER A 90 -10.35 15.94 4.95
N VAL A 91 -9.75 14.76 5.14
CA VAL A 91 -9.30 13.89 4.04
C VAL A 91 -9.87 12.50 4.25
N ASN A 92 -10.59 12.00 3.25
CA ASN A 92 -11.05 10.61 3.17
C ASN A 92 -10.21 9.91 2.09
N PHE A 93 -9.23 9.12 2.53
CA PHE A 93 -8.35 8.36 1.64
C PHE A 93 -8.89 6.95 1.43
N HIS A 94 -9.19 6.58 0.17
CA HIS A 94 -9.68 5.25 -0.19
C HIS A 94 -8.61 4.41 -0.92
N ASN A 95 -8.18 4.88 -2.09
CA ASN A 95 -7.12 4.26 -2.89
C ASN A 95 -6.14 5.32 -3.35
N GLY A 96 -4.88 4.94 -3.47
CA GLY A 96 -3.82 5.81 -3.98
C GLY A 96 -2.47 5.43 -3.41
N THR A 97 -1.57 6.40 -3.51
CA THR A 97 -0.20 6.32 -2.98
C THR A 97 -0.07 7.32 -1.83
N ILE A 98 0.53 6.88 -0.72
CA ILE A 98 0.99 7.75 0.36
C ILE A 98 2.53 7.77 0.28
N GLU A 99 3.09 8.97 0.17
CA GLU A 99 4.54 9.22 0.21
C GLU A 99 4.86 10.08 1.42
N TYR A 100 5.89 9.71 2.16
CA TYR A 100 6.35 10.47 3.32
C TYR A 100 7.85 10.26 3.55
N ASP A 101 8.46 11.30 4.13
CA ASP A 101 9.80 11.22 4.68
C ASP A 101 9.70 10.89 6.17
N VAL A 102 10.62 10.05 6.67
CA VAL A 102 10.57 9.58 8.05
C VAL A 102 11.96 9.37 8.65
N ILE A 103 12.08 9.68 9.93
CA ILE A 103 13.26 9.35 10.71
C ILE A 103 13.01 8.02 11.41
N ALA A 104 13.86 7.05 11.11
CA ALA A 104 13.75 5.67 11.57
C ALA A 104 14.49 5.47 12.90
N SER A 105 14.15 6.27 13.92
CA SER A 105 14.84 6.26 15.22
C SER A 105 14.32 5.14 16.14
N GLY A 106 14.67 3.89 15.84
CA GLY A 106 14.53 2.71 16.70
C GLY A 106 13.09 2.30 17.11
N GLY A 107 12.97 1.12 17.73
CA GLY A 107 11.70 0.59 18.24
C GLY A 107 10.73 0.10 17.16
N MET A 108 9.42 0.16 17.45
CA MET A 108 8.38 0.13 16.41
C MET A 108 8.29 1.56 15.88
N GLY A 109 9.09 1.85 14.86
CA GLY A 109 9.26 3.19 14.31
C GLY A 109 7.96 3.78 13.78
N ALA A 110 8.04 4.99 13.24
CA ALA A 110 6.87 5.67 12.71
C ALA A 110 6.26 4.91 11.52
N GLY A 111 4.94 5.02 11.41
CA GLY A 111 4.14 4.46 10.35
C GLY A 111 2.88 5.30 10.15
N PHE A 112 2.01 4.84 9.28
CA PHE A 112 0.70 5.46 9.07
C PHE A 112 -0.38 4.40 8.96
N VAL A 113 -1.60 4.84 9.23
CA VAL A 113 -2.80 4.03 9.13
C VAL A 113 -3.60 4.44 7.90
N PHE A 114 -4.23 3.48 7.24
CA PHE A 114 -5.09 3.69 6.09
C PHE A 114 -6.30 2.76 6.18
N ARG A 115 -7.34 3.05 5.38
CA ARG A 115 -8.65 2.35 5.44
C ARG A 115 -9.20 2.24 6.87
N ARG A 116 -8.96 3.28 7.66
CA ARG A 116 -9.41 3.37 9.06
C ARG A 116 -10.92 3.54 9.11
N SER A 117 -11.63 2.58 9.69
CA SER A 117 -13.06 2.74 10.01
C SER A 117 -13.26 3.42 11.36
N ASP A 118 -12.43 3.05 12.34
CA ASP A 118 -12.47 3.59 13.69
C ASP A 118 -11.09 3.45 14.38
N LYS A 119 -11.04 3.67 15.71
CA LYS A 119 -9.77 3.64 16.45
C LYS A 119 -9.20 2.24 16.67
N ASP A 120 -9.99 1.19 16.48
CA ASP A 120 -9.66 -0.20 16.78
C ASP A 120 -9.67 -1.08 15.50
N ASN A 121 -9.92 -0.47 14.33
CA ASN A 121 -10.02 -1.14 13.03
C ASN A 121 -9.42 -0.28 11.91
N TYR A 122 -8.24 -0.68 11.46
CA TYR A 122 -7.47 0.01 10.41
C TYR A 122 -6.38 -0.90 9.85
N GLU A 123 -5.84 -0.53 8.69
CA GLU A 123 -4.62 -1.13 8.15
C GLU A 123 -3.42 -0.24 8.51
N MET A 124 -2.32 -0.83 8.97
CA MET A 124 -1.10 -0.10 9.32
C MET A 124 0.07 -0.54 8.45
N PHE A 125 0.81 0.43 7.96
CA PHE A 125 2.17 0.24 7.44
C PHE A 125 3.12 0.99 8.36
N TYR A 126 4.17 0.32 8.84
CA TYR A 126 5.15 0.93 9.73
C TYR A 126 6.56 0.40 9.51
N LEU A 127 7.52 1.21 9.94
CA LEU A 127 8.92 0.83 9.96
C LEU A 127 9.26 0.15 11.28
N ARG A 128 10.16 -0.82 11.27
CA ARG A 128 10.75 -1.41 12.46
C ARG A 128 12.28 -1.30 12.41
N PRO A 129 12.82 -0.09 12.66
CA PRO A 129 14.24 0.17 12.46
C PRO A 129 15.10 -0.66 13.40
N ARG A 130 16.11 -1.33 12.84
CA ARG A 130 17.07 -2.17 13.54
C ARG A 130 18.43 -2.17 12.81
N PRO A 131 19.51 -2.65 13.44
CA PRO A 131 20.77 -2.87 12.74
C PRO A 131 20.59 -3.84 11.57
N LYS A 132 21.27 -3.58 10.44
CA LYS A 132 21.22 -4.36 9.19
C LYS A 132 19.81 -4.52 8.63
N CYS A 133 19.11 -3.40 8.48
CA CYS A 133 17.72 -3.40 8.07
C CYS A 133 17.53 -3.84 6.61
N GLU A 134 18.59 -3.72 5.80
CA GLU A 134 18.73 -4.26 4.45
C GLU A 134 18.71 -5.80 4.38
N ASP A 135 19.01 -6.49 5.48
CA ASP A 135 19.02 -7.96 5.56
C ASP A 135 17.84 -8.51 6.39
N ALA A 136 17.14 -7.65 7.13
CA ALA A 136 16.11 -8.07 8.06
C ALA A 136 14.74 -8.19 7.36
N PRO A 137 14.05 -9.34 7.45
CA PRO A 137 12.80 -9.56 6.72
C PRO A 137 11.61 -8.74 7.25
N ASP A 138 11.82 -8.00 8.34
CA ASP A 138 10.77 -7.32 9.10
C ASP A 138 11.03 -5.82 9.31
N CYS A 139 11.88 -5.20 8.49
CA CYS A 139 12.20 -3.76 8.64
C CYS A 139 11.10 -2.82 8.16
N ILE A 140 10.33 -3.25 7.16
CA ILE A 140 9.03 -2.67 6.84
C ILE A 140 7.97 -3.72 7.14
N GLN A 141 6.86 -3.31 7.76
CA GLN A 141 5.79 -4.24 8.13
C GLN A 141 4.42 -3.68 7.78
N TYR A 142 3.59 -4.55 7.24
CA TYR A 142 2.15 -4.40 7.19
C TYR A 142 1.52 -5.19 8.33
N ALA A 143 0.67 -4.54 9.12
CA ALA A 143 -0.10 -5.19 10.17
C ALA A 143 -1.47 -4.51 10.30
N PRO A 144 -2.58 -5.17 9.94
CA PRO A 144 -3.90 -4.63 10.23
C PRO A 144 -4.19 -4.74 11.73
N GLU A 145 -4.91 -3.75 12.25
CA GLU A 145 -5.55 -3.83 13.55
C GLU A 145 -7.02 -4.18 13.37
N THR A 146 -7.48 -5.20 14.10
CA THR A 146 -8.89 -5.61 14.10
C THR A 146 -9.36 -5.76 15.54
N LYS A 147 -10.41 -5.03 15.91
CA LYS A 147 -10.95 -4.99 17.28
C LYS A 147 -9.88 -4.71 18.35
N GLY A 148 -8.92 -3.82 18.04
CA GLY A 148 -7.87 -3.40 18.95
C GLY A 148 -6.66 -4.34 19.02
N ALA A 149 -6.62 -5.39 18.19
CA ALA A 149 -5.51 -6.33 18.13
C ALA A 149 -4.68 -6.12 16.86
N LEU A 150 -3.42 -5.71 17.03
CA LEU A 150 -2.45 -5.55 15.95
C LEU A 150 -1.92 -6.92 15.50
N LEU A 151 -2.18 -7.28 14.24
CA LEU A 151 -1.86 -8.60 13.68
C LEU A 151 -0.45 -8.66 13.06
N TRP A 152 0.56 -8.27 13.83
CA TRP A 152 1.94 -8.03 13.36
C TRP A 152 2.69 -9.30 12.89
N ASP A 153 2.28 -10.48 13.34
CA ASP A 153 2.90 -11.78 13.02
C ASP A 153 2.08 -12.62 12.03
N VAL A 154 0.92 -12.12 11.59
CA VAL A 154 -0.03 -12.88 10.77
C VAL A 154 0.24 -12.76 9.26
N PHE A 155 0.91 -11.68 8.82
CA PHE A 155 1.10 -11.35 7.40
C PHE A 155 2.57 -11.21 6.98
N PRO A 156 3.43 -12.24 7.16
CA PRO A 156 4.85 -12.16 6.82
C PRO A 156 5.10 -11.87 5.33
N GLN A 157 4.17 -12.23 4.43
CA GLN A 157 4.27 -11.97 2.99
C GLN A 157 4.18 -10.48 2.60
N TYR A 158 3.77 -9.61 3.52
CA TYR A 158 3.68 -8.16 3.34
C TYR A 158 4.72 -7.41 4.18
N GLN A 159 5.83 -8.09 4.50
CA GLN A 159 6.97 -7.54 5.23
C GLN A 159 8.23 -7.70 4.38
N GLY A 160 9.26 -6.91 4.68
CA GLY A 160 10.52 -7.06 3.96
C GLY A 160 11.67 -6.23 4.51
N PRO A 161 12.87 -6.45 3.96
CA PRO A 161 14.03 -5.61 4.20
C PRO A 161 13.86 -4.23 3.59
N ALA A 162 14.49 -3.25 4.22
CA ALA A 162 14.54 -1.88 3.72
C ALA A 162 15.87 -1.25 4.14
N PRO A 163 16.61 -0.56 3.26
CA PRO A 163 17.89 0.06 3.60
C PRO A 163 17.71 1.37 4.39
N LEU A 164 17.18 1.27 5.61
CA LEU A 164 16.87 2.42 6.46
C LEU A 164 18.13 3.04 7.05
N GLN A 165 18.29 4.35 6.87
CA GLN A 165 19.24 5.17 7.60
C GLN A 165 18.72 5.36 9.04
N GLN A 166 19.53 4.98 10.03
CA GLN A 166 19.18 5.15 11.45
C GLN A 166 19.24 6.61 11.90
N GLU A 167 20.10 7.40 11.24
CA GLU A 167 20.29 8.82 11.51
C GLU A 167 19.87 9.61 10.27
N GLY A 168 18.89 10.50 10.43
CA GLY A 168 18.40 11.36 9.36
C GLY A 168 17.15 10.85 8.65
N TRP A 169 16.83 11.54 7.55
CA TRP A 169 15.60 11.35 6.79
C TRP A 169 15.70 10.18 5.82
N ASN A 170 14.78 9.23 5.94
CA ASN A 170 14.51 8.21 4.93
C ASN A 170 13.44 8.74 3.98
N GLN A 171 13.76 8.83 2.70
CA GLN A 171 12.86 9.37 1.68
C GLN A 171 12.01 8.27 1.05
N SER A 172 10.79 8.65 0.63
CA SER A 172 9.98 7.90 -0.34
C SER A 172 9.58 6.48 0.10
N CYS A 173 9.08 6.34 1.33
CA CYS A 173 8.31 5.15 1.69
C CYS A 173 6.97 5.20 0.94
N GLU A 174 6.80 4.35 -0.07
CA GLU A 174 5.58 4.26 -0.87
C GLU A 174 4.72 3.07 -0.42
N ALA A 175 3.46 3.31 -0.06
CA ALA A 175 2.47 2.23 0.03
C ALA A 175 1.35 2.41 -0.98
N ARG A 176 1.05 1.33 -1.70
CA ARG A 176 -0.06 1.24 -2.64
C ARG A 176 -1.13 0.31 -2.09
N GLY A 177 -2.30 0.85 -1.79
CA GLY A 177 -3.46 0.02 -1.49
C GLY A 177 -3.96 -0.66 -2.76
N ARG A 178 -3.77 -1.98 -2.90
CA ARG A 178 -4.50 -2.76 -3.92
C ARG A 178 -5.86 -3.18 -3.33
N ALA A 179 -6.93 -3.08 -4.10
CA ALA A 179 -8.18 -3.74 -3.74
C ALA A 179 -7.92 -5.25 -3.74
N VAL A 180 -8.11 -5.91 -2.60
CA VAL A 180 -8.25 -7.36 -2.58
C VAL A 180 -9.70 -7.62 -2.97
N PRO A 181 -9.98 -8.38 -4.04
CA PRO A 181 -11.34 -8.62 -4.53
C PRO A 181 -12.21 -9.35 -3.50
#